data_AF-A0AAF0U3W0-F1
#
_entry.id   AF-A0AAF0U3W0-F1
#
_cell.length_a   1.000
_cell.length_b   1.000
_cell.length_c   1.000
_cell.angle_alpha   90.00
_cell.angle_beta   90.00
_cell.angle_gamma   90.00
#
_symmetry.space_group_name_H-M   'P 1'
#
loop_
_entity.id
_entity.type
_entity.pdbx_description
1 polymer ?
#
loop_
_entity_poly.entity_id
_entity_poly.type
_entity_poly.pdbx_seq_one_letter_code
_entity_poly.pdbx_strand_id
1 'polypeptide(L)'
;MCEQETEVNDHLFLHRKAAVSLWNMFLALLGVKWMMPSTTKELLNSWKGIGNRGRNEHWWRTIPACIWWTLWKVRNLRSFEGQRLTYRRLE
;
A
#
# COMPACT_ATOMS: atom_id res chain seq x y z
N MET A 1 1.42 5.23 17.50
CA MET A 1 2.02 4.38 16.45
C MET A 1 2.91 3.43 17.20
N CYS A 2 2.71 2.11 17.13
CA CYS A 2 3.55 1.18 17.88
C CYS A 2 4.98 1.24 17.34
N GLU A 3 5.92 1.60 18.20
CA GLU A 3 7.33 1.87 17.91
C GLU A 3 8.22 0.61 17.95
N GLN A 4 7.67 -0.60 17.81
CA GLN A 4 8.43 -1.82 18.12
C GLN A 4 8.38 -2.95 17.10
N GLU A 5 7.72 -2.79 15.97
CA GLU A 5 7.82 -3.80 14.91
C GLU A 5 8.57 -3.19 13.75
N THR A 6 9.78 -3.72 13.52
CA THR A 6 10.58 -3.56 12.32
C THR A 6 9.64 -3.31 11.15
N GLU A 7 9.69 -2.11 10.55
CA GLU A 7 8.86 -1.75 9.39
C GLU A 7 9.30 -2.61 8.19
N VAL A 8 8.94 -3.89 8.21
CA VAL A 8 9.09 -4.80 7.09
C VAL A 8 8.09 -4.33 6.05
N ASN A 9 8.56 -4.06 4.83
CA ASN A 9 7.76 -3.53 3.71
C ASN A 9 6.38 -4.21 3.60
N ASP A 10 6.31 -5.52 3.86
CA ASP A 10 5.09 -6.31 3.85
C ASP A 10 4.04 -5.79 4.84
N HIS A 11 4.45 -5.45 6.06
CA HIS A 11 3.53 -4.97 7.08
C HIS A 11 2.98 -3.57 6.75
N LEU A 12 3.82 -2.70 6.19
CA LEU A 12 3.43 -1.33 5.83
C LEU A 12 2.49 -1.31 4.61
N PHE A 13 2.83 -2.10 3.59
CA PHE A 13 2.22 -2.01 2.27
C PHE A 13 1.14 -3.05 1.97
N LEU A 14 1.02 -4.08 2.81
CA LEU A 14 -0.02 -5.11 2.69
C LEU A 14 -0.88 -5.21 3.94
N HIS A 15 -0.28 -5.41 5.12
CA HIS A 15 -1.02 -5.89 6.29
C HIS A 15 -1.60 -4.79 7.17
N ARG A 16 -1.10 -3.55 7.10
CA ARG A 16 -1.71 -2.43 7.82
C ARG A 16 -3.15 -2.25 7.36
N LYS A 17 -4.09 -2.00 8.30
CA LYS A 17 -5.52 -1.76 8.01
C LYS A 17 -5.78 -0.79 6.86
N ALA A 18 -4.99 0.28 6.75
CA ALA A 18 -5.08 1.24 5.65
C ALA A 18 -4.69 0.65 4.28
N ALA A 19 -3.64 -0.17 4.25
CA ALA A 19 -3.19 -0.86 3.05
C ALA A 19 -4.22 -1.89 2.59
N VAL A 20 -4.68 -2.76 3.49
CA VAL A 20 -5.73 -3.76 3.21
C VAL A 20 -6.98 -3.09 2.65
N SER A 21 -7.44 -2.00 3.28
CA SER A 21 -8.65 -1.29 2.83
C SER A 21 -8.47 -0.69 1.44
N LEU A 22 -7.30 -0.10 1.15
CA LEU A 22 -7.02 0.50 -0.15
C LEU A 22 -6.94 -0.56 -1.25
N TRP A 23 -6.23 -1.66 -0.99
CA TRP A 23 -6.18 -2.80 -1.91
C TRP A 23 -7.57 -3.36 -2.20
N ASN A 24 -8.37 -3.64 -1.17
CA ASN A 24 -9.72 -4.17 -1.34
C ASN A 24 -10.63 -3.22 -2.14
N MET A 25 -10.51 -1.90 -1.91
CA MET A 25 -11.25 -0.91 -2.67
C MET A 25 -10.91 -0.97 -4.17
N PHE A 26 -9.62 -0.96 -4.53
CA PHE A 26 -9.18 -1.05 -5.92
C PHE A 26 -9.59 -2.39 -6.56
N LEU A 27 -9.40 -3.50 -5.86
CA LEU A 27 -9.77 -4.82 -6.34
C LEU A 27 -11.27 -4.97 -6.60
N ALA A 28 -12.10 -4.41 -5.70
CA ALA A 28 -13.55 -4.38 -5.85
C ALA A 28 -13.98 -3.53 -7.06
N LEU A 29 -13.37 -2.35 -7.25
CA LEU A 29 -13.62 -1.49 -8.42
C LEU A 29 -13.27 -2.19 -9.74
N LEU A 30 -12.24 -3.04 -9.72
CA LEU A 30 -11.77 -3.78 -10.89
C LEU A 30 -12.50 -5.12 -11.07
N GLY A 31 -13.40 -5.50 -10.16
CA GLY A 31 -14.10 -6.80 -10.20
C GLY A 31 -13.18 -8.02 -10.04
N VAL A 32 -11.98 -7.83 -9.48
CA VAL A 32 -10.97 -8.88 -9.36
C VAL A 32 -11.16 -9.62 -8.03
N LYS A 33 -11.45 -10.92 -8.11
CA LYS A 33 -11.36 -11.81 -6.94
C LYS A 33 -9.89 -12.01 -6.59
N TRP A 34 -9.50 -11.59 -5.41
CA TRP A 34 -8.11 -11.60 -4.98
C TRP A 34 -7.99 -12.02 -3.51
N MET A 35 -7.01 -12.86 -3.23
CA MET A 35 -6.62 -13.23 -1.88
C MET A 35 -5.32 -12.51 -1.57
N MET A 36 -5.26 -11.80 -0.45
CA MET A 36 -4.09 -10.99 -0.12
C MET A 36 -2.91 -11.92 0.25
N PRO A 37 -1.76 -11.82 -0.44
CA PRO A 37 -0.61 -12.67 -0.16
C PRO A 37 0.16 -12.20 1.08
N SER A 38 1.08 -13.04 1.56
CA SER A 38 1.82 -12.80 2.79
C SER A 38 2.94 -11.78 2.62
N THR A 39 3.50 -11.67 1.41
CA THR A 39 4.62 -10.76 1.13
C THR A 39 4.39 -9.87 -0.10
N THR A 40 5.05 -8.72 -0.14
CA THR A 40 5.03 -7.78 -1.29
C THR A 40 5.60 -8.41 -2.54
N LYS A 41 6.60 -9.29 -2.38
CA LYS A 41 7.15 -10.09 -3.48
C LYS A 41 6.11 -11.05 -4.08
N GLU A 42 5.39 -11.78 -3.24
CA GLU A 42 4.29 -12.65 -3.67
C GLU A 42 3.17 -11.85 -4.34
N LEU A 43 2.84 -10.67 -3.81
CA LEU A 43 1.89 -9.76 -4.47
C LEU A 43 2.33 -9.43 -5.88
N LEU A 44 3.56 -8.96 -6.07
CA LEU A 44 4.05 -8.61 -7.41
C LEU A 44 4.05 -9.80 -8.36
N ASN A 45 4.41 -10.99 -7.86
CA ASN A 45 4.41 -12.20 -8.68
C ASN A 45 3.01 -12.59 -9.13
N SER A 46 2.04 -12.62 -8.21
CA SER A 46 0.64 -12.90 -8.53
C SER A 46 0.03 -11.81 -9.42
N TRP A 47 0.43 -10.55 -9.22
CA TRP A 47 -0.07 -9.40 -9.98
C TRP A 47 0.38 -9.41 -11.44
N LYS A 48 1.61 -9.89 -11.74
CA LYS A 48 2.07 -10.10 -13.12
C LYS A 48 1.11 -11.01 -13.92
N GLY A 49 0.56 -12.04 -13.27
CA GLY A 49 -0.42 -12.94 -13.90
C GLY A 49 -1.76 -12.28 -14.26
N ILE A 50 -2.13 -11.22 -13.54
CA ILE A 50 -3.30 -10.38 -13.85
C ILE A 50 -2.95 -9.38 -14.94
N GLY A 51 -1.81 -8.68 -14.79
CA GLY A 51 -1.41 -7.60 -15.68
C GLY A 51 -1.13 -8.04 -17.11
N ASN A 52 -0.76 -9.29 -17.35
CA ASN A 52 -0.49 -9.81 -18.68
C ASN A 52 -1.77 -10.20 -19.47
N ARG A 53 -2.96 -9.91 -18.94
CA ARG A 53 -4.24 -10.22 -19.61
C ARG A 53 -4.74 -9.03 -20.43
N GLY A 54 -4.21 -8.87 -21.65
CA GLY A 54 -4.83 -8.05 -22.71
C GLY A 54 -4.22 -6.67 -22.95
N ARG A 55 -4.96 -5.81 -23.70
CA ARG A 55 -4.46 -4.55 -24.29
C ARG A 55 -4.00 -3.47 -23.29
N ASN A 56 -4.26 -3.64 -22.00
CA ASN A 56 -4.00 -2.64 -20.95
C ASN A 56 -2.88 -3.07 -19.96
N GLU A 57 -1.91 -3.88 -20.40
CA GLU A 57 -0.83 -4.40 -19.55
C GLU A 57 -0.11 -3.31 -18.75
N HIS A 58 0.19 -2.17 -19.38
CA HIS A 58 0.87 -1.06 -18.74
C HIS A 58 0.10 -0.50 -17.53
N TRP A 59 -1.21 -0.30 -17.67
CA TRP A 59 -2.08 0.19 -16.59
C TRP A 59 -2.04 -0.74 -15.38
N TRP A 60 -2.13 -2.05 -15.63
CA TRP A 60 -2.06 -3.04 -14.57
C TRP A 60 -0.72 -2.98 -13.82
N ARG A 61 0.40 -2.81 -14.53
CA ARG A 61 1.72 -2.69 -13.89
C ARG A 61 1.85 -1.46 -13.00
N THR A 62 1.09 -0.40 -13.24
CA THR A 62 1.17 0.85 -12.46
C THR A 62 0.39 0.79 -11.14
N ILE A 63 -0.67 -0.03 -11.05
CA ILE A 63 -1.56 -0.06 -9.88
C ILE A 63 -0.81 -0.32 -8.55
N PRO A 64 0.05 -1.35 -8.42
CA PRO A 64 0.79 -1.59 -7.18
C PRO A 64 1.66 -0.40 -6.79
N ALA A 65 2.32 0.22 -7.76
CA ALA A 65 3.16 1.39 -7.55
C ALA A 65 2.33 2.59 -7.05
N CYS A 66 1.16 2.84 -7.63
CA CYS A 66 0.26 3.92 -7.19
C CYS A 66 -0.24 3.71 -5.75
N ILE A 67 -0.62 2.47 -5.40
CA ILE A 67 -1.10 2.12 -4.06
C ILE A 67 0.02 2.30 -3.04
N TRP A 68 1.21 1.75 -3.31
CA TRP A 68 2.36 1.89 -2.42
C TRP A 68 2.82 3.34 -2.27
N TRP A 69 2.86 4.10 -3.36
CA TRP A 69 3.17 5.52 -3.30
C TRP A 69 2.18 6.30 -2.43
N THR A 70 0.89 5.99 -2.56
CA THR A 70 -0.16 6.61 -1.74
C THR A 70 0.02 6.26 -0.26
N LEU A 71 0.26 4.99 0.06
CA LEU A 71 0.50 4.54 1.43
C LEU A 71 1.75 5.18 2.04
N TRP A 72 2.83 5.29 1.25
CA TRP A 72 4.06 5.96 1.64
C TRP A 72 3.82 7.45 1.93
N LYS A 73 3.09 8.15 1.06
CA LYS A 73 2.71 9.56 1.29
C LYS A 73 1.88 9.73 2.56
N VAL A 74 0.87 8.88 2.79
CA VAL A 74 0.04 8.95 4.01
C VAL A 74 0.88 8.68 5.25
N ARG A 75 1.84 7.74 5.19
CA ARG A 75 2.77 7.49 6.29
C ARG A 75 3.63 8.73 6.56
N ASN A 76 4.30 9.25 5.53
CA ASN A 76 5.18 10.39 5.67
C ASN A 76 4.41 11.63 6.16
N LEU A 77 3.23 11.90 5.63
CA LEU A 77 2.38 12.98 6.11
C LEU A 77 2.10 12.86 7.60
N ARG A 78 1.74 11.67 8.10
CA ARG A 78 1.51 11.45 9.53
C ARG A 78 2.76 11.60 10.38
N SER A 79 3.92 11.19 9.86
CA SER A 79 5.21 11.39 10.56
C SER A 79 5.59 12.88 10.62
N PHE A 80 5.43 13.61 9.51
CA PHE A 80 5.79 15.04 9.43
C PHE A 80 4.76 15.97 10.09
N GLU A 81 3.46 15.71 9.99
CA GLU A 81 2.43 16.44 10.74
C GLU A 81 2.46 16.11 12.23
N GLY A 82 2.77 14.86 12.57
CA GLY A 82 3.05 14.44 13.95
C GLY A 82 4.17 15.26 14.56
N GLN A 83 5.29 15.43 13.83
CA GLN A 83 6.41 16.29 14.24
C GLN A 83 6.06 17.77 14.34
N ARG A 84 5.25 18.32 13.40
CA ARG A 84 4.81 19.72 13.46
C ARG A 84 3.90 19.99 14.66
N LEU A 85 3.05 19.04 15.05
CA LEU A 85 2.17 19.15 16.22
C LEU A 85 2.91 18.97 17.55
N THR A 86 3.99 18.20 17.62
CA THR A 86 4.87 18.16 18.80
C THR A 86 5.68 19.44 18.94
N TYR A 87 6.23 19.97 17.83
CA TYR A 87 6.98 21.23 17.85
C TYR A 87 6.10 22.40 18.33
N ARG A 88 4.88 22.53 17.78
CA ARG A 88 3.93 23.58 18.16
C ARG A 88 3.35 23.45 19.58
N ARG A 89 3.63 22.35 20.29
CA ARG A 89 3.20 22.13 21.69
C ARG A 89 4.32 22.44 22.69
N LEU A 90 5.53 22.70 22.20
CA LEU A 90 6.70 23.10 22.98
C LEU A 90 6.96 24.62 22.91
N GLU A 91 6.09 25.36 22.22
CA GLU A 91 5.98 26.83 22.20
C GLU A 91 4.83 27.26 23.13
#